data_AF-V9LLS3-F1
#
_entry.id   AF-V9LLS3-F1
#
_cell.length_a   1.000
_cell.length_b   1.000
_cell.length_c   1.000
_cell.angle_alpha   90.00
_cell.angle_beta   90.00
_cell.angle_gamma   90.00
#
_symmetry.space_group_name_H-M   'P 1'
#
loop_
_entity.id
_entity.type
_entity.pdbx_description
1 polymer ?
#
loop_
_entity_poly.entity_id
_entity_poly.type
_entity_poly.pdbx_seq_one_letter_code
_entity_poly.pdbx_strand_id
1 'polypeptide(L)'
;ESLPVENESVQLMVRLDDNQQAQLVYLVDFFVASETPSRPFYFISAETGEVLDQWDGINHAQATGTGPGGNQKTGRYEYGSNGLPGFTIDKTGTTCTMNNSAVKTVNLNGGTSGSTAFSYACNNSTNYNSVKTVNGAYSPLNDAHFFGKVVFDMYQQWLNTSPLTFQLTMRVHYGNNYENAFWDGRAMTFGDGYTRFYP
;
A
#
# COMPACT_ATOMS: atom_id res chain seq x y z
N GLU A 1 -0.32 -7.25 29.31
CA GLU A 1 0.96 -7.98 29.26
C GLU A 1 1.88 -7.26 28.29
N SER A 2 3.17 -7.13 28.61
CA SER A 2 4.17 -6.63 27.67
C SER A 2 4.40 -7.70 26.60
N LEU A 3 4.37 -7.33 25.32
CA LEU A 3 4.72 -8.24 24.23
C LEU A 3 6.14 -8.77 24.44
N PRO A 4 6.44 -10.06 24.21
CA PRO A 4 7.78 -10.58 24.36
C PRO A 4 8.69 -9.96 23.30
N VAL A 5 9.77 -9.35 23.77
CA VAL A 5 10.81 -8.74 22.95
C VAL A 5 12.03 -9.67 22.95
N GLU A 6 12.61 -9.88 21.77
CA GLU A 6 13.74 -10.79 21.53
C GLU A 6 14.79 -10.09 20.65
N ASN A 7 16.02 -10.62 20.66
CA ASN A 7 17.10 -10.15 19.77
C ASN A 7 17.35 -8.64 19.83
N GLU A 8 17.32 -8.07 21.04
CA GLU A 8 17.61 -6.65 21.26
C GLU A 8 19.06 -6.31 20.87
N SER A 9 19.21 -5.23 20.12
CA SER A 9 20.46 -4.75 19.57
C SER A 9 20.51 -3.23 19.72
N VAL A 10 21.63 -2.73 20.23
CA VAL A 10 21.89 -1.29 20.38
C VAL A 10 23.31 -1.02 19.90
N GLN A 11 23.44 -0.14 18.91
CA GLN A 11 24.74 0.27 18.38
C GLN A 11 24.86 1.80 18.41
N LEU A 12 25.91 2.32 19.04
CA LEU A 12 26.27 3.74 18.96
C LEU A 12 27.02 3.98 17.65
N MET A 13 26.52 4.89 16.83
CA MET A 13 27.11 5.20 15.53
C MET A 13 26.96 6.68 15.16
N VAL A 14 27.73 7.10 14.16
CA VAL A 14 27.60 8.42 13.54
C VAL A 14 26.82 8.26 12.23
N ARG A 15 25.74 9.00 12.06
CA ARG A 15 24.98 9.11 10.80
C ARG A 15 25.08 10.53 10.25
N LEU A 16 24.83 10.70 8.96
CA LEU A 16 24.62 12.02 8.37
C LEU A 16 23.11 12.25 8.25
N ASP A 17 22.65 13.45 8.62
CA ASP A 17 21.28 13.88 8.35
C ASP A 17 21.09 14.33 6.88
N ASP A 18 19.87 14.74 6.54
CA ASP A 18 19.52 15.23 5.20
C ASP A 18 20.35 16.46 4.77
N ASN A 19 20.93 17.19 5.73
CA ASN A 19 21.78 18.37 5.50
C ASN A 19 23.28 18.03 5.50
N GLN A 20 23.65 16.73 5.50
CA GLN A 20 25.03 16.25 5.60
C GLN A 20 25.73 16.66 6.91
N GLN A 21 24.98 16.87 8.00
CA GLN A 21 25.54 17.09 9.33
C GLN A 21 25.66 15.77 10.09
N ALA A 22 26.82 15.55 10.70
CA ALA A 22 27.07 14.35 11.49
C ALA A 22 26.28 14.39 12.80
N GLN A 23 25.51 13.33 13.06
CA GLN A 23 24.72 13.11 14.27
C GLN A 23 25.21 11.85 14.97
N LEU A 24 25.43 11.93 16.29
CA LEU A 24 25.69 10.77 17.13
C LEU A 24 24.36 10.14 17.54
N VAL A 25 24.15 8.87 17.19
CA VAL A 25 22.86 8.18 17.37
C VAL A 25 23.04 6.77 17.91
N TYR A 26 22.06 6.29 18.67
CA TYR A 26 21.84 4.88 18.91
C TYR A 26 20.95 4.31 17.80
N LEU A 27 21.45 3.32 17.07
CA LEU A 27 20.64 2.42 16.26
C LEU A 27 20.13 1.31 17.18
N VAL A 28 18.83 1.31 17.46
CA VAL A 28 18.17 0.32 18.32
C VAL A 28 17.28 -0.56 17.46
N ASP A 29 17.42 -1.87 17.54
CA ASP A 29 16.51 -2.81 16.91
C ASP A 29 16.17 -3.98 17.83
N PHE A 30 14.95 -4.50 17.70
CA PHE A 30 14.49 -5.66 18.45
C PHE A 30 13.38 -6.39 17.70
N PHE A 31 13.18 -7.66 17.99
CA PHE A 31 12.09 -8.46 17.45
C PHE A 31 10.93 -8.53 18.44
N VAL A 32 9.71 -8.25 18.00
CA VAL A 32 8.51 -8.40 18.81
C VAL A 32 7.78 -9.65 18.38
N ALA A 33 7.85 -10.69 19.20
CA ALA A 33 7.15 -11.95 18.95
C ALA A 33 5.67 -11.79 19.35
N SER A 34 4.79 -11.58 18.37
CA SER A 34 3.35 -11.50 18.60
C SER A 34 2.57 -12.14 17.45
N GLU A 35 1.24 -12.17 17.54
CA GLU A 35 0.34 -12.54 16.42
C GLU A 35 0.68 -11.76 15.13
N THR A 36 1.17 -10.53 15.28
CA THR A 36 1.71 -9.69 14.20
C THR A 36 3.19 -9.39 14.49
N PRO A 37 4.13 -10.24 14.05
CA PRO A 37 5.54 -10.02 14.32
C PRO A 37 6.02 -8.71 13.69
N SER A 38 6.93 -8.02 14.38
CA SER A 38 7.59 -6.80 13.89
C SER A 38 9.06 -6.83 14.27
N ARG A 39 9.90 -6.12 13.51
CA ARG A 39 11.29 -5.88 13.90
C ARG A 39 11.59 -4.39 13.81
N PRO A 40 11.12 -3.59 14.76
CA PRO A 40 11.36 -2.15 14.75
C PRO A 40 12.85 -1.82 14.79
N PHE A 41 13.22 -0.78 14.07
CA PHE A 41 14.49 -0.10 14.11
C PHE A 41 14.24 1.37 14.45
N TYR A 42 15.08 1.94 15.30
CA TYR A 42 15.04 3.34 15.70
C TYR A 42 16.42 3.95 15.58
N PHE A 43 16.49 5.18 15.07
CA PHE A 43 17.61 6.07 15.34
C PHE A 43 17.22 7.00 16.48
N ILE A 44 17.95 6.93 17.59
CA ILE A 44 17.72 7.76 18.77
C ILE A 44 18.92 8.68 18.94
N SER A 45 18.69 9.99 19.08
CA SER A 45 19.74 10.97 19.38
C SER A 45 20.49 10.56 20.65
N ALA A 46 21.80 10.39 20.56
CA ALA A 46 22.62 10.04 21.72
C ALA A 46 22.76 11.21 22.72
N GLU A 47 22.47 12.45 22.28
CA GLU A 47 22.56 13.66 23.09
C GLU A 47 21.25 13.97 23.83
N THR A 48 20.11 13.78 23.16
CA THR A 48 18.80 14.20 23.67
C THR A 48 17.87 13.05 24.04
N GLY A 49 18.12 11.85 23.53
CA GLY A 49 17.21 10.70 23.66
C GLY A 49 15.97 10.76 22.76
N GLU A 50 15.90 11.75 21.86
CA GLU A 50 14.80 11.88 20.90
C GLU A 50 14.87 10.81 19.81
N VAL A 51 13.73 10.22 19.44
CA VAL A 51 13.63 9.34 18.27
C VAL A 51 13.70 10.20 17.01
N LEU A 52 14.81 10.11 16.30
CA LEU A 52 15.08 10.85 15.08
C LEU A 52 14.49 10.18 13.83
N ASP A 53 14.36 8.85 13.85
CA ASP A 53 13.82 8.07 12.74
C ASP A 53 13.39 6.67 13.22
N GLN A 54 12.46 6.04 12.51
CA GLN A 54 12.03 4.67 12.78
C GLN A 54 11.57 3.92 11.52
N TRP A 55 11.79 2.61 11.47
CA TRP A 55 11.24 1.72 10.43
C TRP A 55 11.02 0.31 10.97
N ASP A 56 10.24 -0.51 10.26
CA ASP A 56 10.16 -1.95 10.52
C ASP A 56 11.13 -2.69 9.59
N GLY A 57 12.05 -3.46 10.16
CA GLY A 57 13.05 -4.23 9.46
C GLY A 57 12.71 -5.72 9.30
N ILE A 58 11.46 -6.11 9.58
CA ILE A 58 10.89 -7.25 8.86
C ILE A 58 10.81 -6.80 7.41
N ASN A 59 11.56 -7.48 6.54
CA ASN A 59 11.42 -7.28 5.10
C ASN A 59 9.96 -7.55 4.74
N HIS A 60 9.23 -6.47 4.47
CA HIS A 60 7.97 -6.48 3.76
C HIS A 60 8.23 -7.19 2.43
N ALA A 61 7.91 -8.47 2.37
CA ALA A 61 8.00 -9.22 1.12
C ALA A 61 6.91 -8.64 0.23
N GLN A 62 7.30 -7.87 -0.79
CA GLN A 62 6.36 -7.54 -1.85
C GLN A 62 5.79 -8.85 -2.37
N ALA A 63 4.51 -9.05 -2.13
CA ALA A 63 3.79 -10.24 -2.51
C ALA A 63 2.97 -9.93 -3.76
N THR A 64 2.59 -10.99 -4.46
CA THR A 64 1.65 -10.89 -5.58
C THR A 64 0.25 -11.11 -5.03
N GLY A 65 -0.59 -10.09 -5.14
CA GLY A 65 -2.03 -10.15 -4.93
C GLY A 65 -2.73 -10.65 -6.20
N THR A 66 -3.80 -11.40 -6.00
CA THR A 66 -4.66 -11.91 -7.08
C THR A 66 -6.11 -11.53 -6.80
N GLY A 67 -6.99 -11.68 -7.79
CA GLY A 67 -8.40 -11.32 -7.61
C GLY A 67 -9.09 -11.00 -8.92
N PRO A 68 -10.42 -10.83 -8.90
CA PRO A 68 -11.16 -10.47 -10.08
C PRO A 68 -10.92 -9.01 -10.43
N GLY A 69 -11.16 -8.66 -11.69
CA GLY A 69 -11.28 -7.29 -12.17
C GLY A 69 -12.26 -7.20 -13.33
N GLY A 70 -12.48 -5.98 -13.80
CA GLY A 70 -13.42 -5.65 -14.86
C GLY A 70 -14.85 -5.46 -14.37
N ASN A 71 -15.78 -5.41 -15.32
CA ASN A 71 -17.21 -5.23 -15.08
C ASN A 71 -18.05 -5.96 -16.12
N GLN A 72 -19.37 -5.88 -16.00
CA GLN A 72 -20.31 -6.52 -16.93
C GLN A 72 -20.11 -6.14 -18.40
N LYS A 73 -19.57 -4.95 -18.68
CA LYS A 73 -19.30 -4.48 -20.05
C LYS A 73 -17.95 -4.98 -20.57
N THR A 74 -16.90 -4.92 -19.77
CA THR A 74 -15.55 -5.36 -20.17
C THR A 74 -15.36 -6.88 -20.08
N GLY A 75 -16.27 -7.55 -19.38
CA GLY A 75 -16.10 -8.95 -18.99
C GLY A 75 -15.23 -9.09 -17.75
N ARG A 76 -15.35 -10.24 -17.09
CA ARG A 76 -14.54 -10.59 -15.92
C ARG A 76 -13.18 -11.12 -16.35
N TYR A 77 -12.13 -10.63 -15.71
CA TYR A 77 -10.80 -11.24 -15.76
C TYR A 77 -10.27 -11.46 -14.34
N GLU A 78 -9.19 -12.23 -14.22
CA GLU A 78 -8.59 -12.63 -12.95
C GLU A 78 -7.10 -12.28 -12.95
N TYR A 79 -6.71 -11.34 -12.10
CA TYR A 79 -5.31 -11.00 -11.86
C TYR A 79 -4.56 -12.20 -11.28
N GLY A 80 -3.38 -12.49 -11.83
CA GLY A 80 -2.56 -13.66 -11.46
C GLY A 80 -3.02 -14.98 -12.09
N SER A 81 -3.89 -14.92 -13.11
CA SER A 81 -4.39 -16.09 -13.83
C SER A 81 -4.41 -15.85 -15.34
N ASN A 82 -4.40 -16.93 -16.13
CA ASN A 82 -4.52 -16.90 -17.59
C ASN A 82 -3.53 -15.93 -18.29
N GLY A 83 -2.32 -15.78 -17.74
CA GLY A 83 -1.28 -14.89 -18.28
C GLY A 83 -1.43 -13.42 -17.89
N LEU A 84 -2.49 -13.03 -17.17
CA LEU A 84 -2.59 -11.70 -16.58
C LEU A 84 -1.77 -11.66 -15.28
N PRO A 85 -0.80 -10.73 -15.13
CA PRO A 85 -0.01 -10.64 -13.91
C PRO A 85 -0.90 -10.26 -12.72
N GLY A 86 -0.49 -10.66 -11.52
CA GLY A 86 -1.09 -10.17 -10.29
C GLY A 86 -0.67 -8.73 -10.01
N PHE A 87 -1.24 -8.14 -8.96
CA PHE A 87 -0.88 -6.80 -8.51
C PHE A 87 0.05 -6.85 -7.28
N THR A 88 1.03 -5.97 -7.23
CA THR A 88 2.02 -5.92 -6.14
C THR A 88 1.40 -5.37 -4.85
N ILE A 89 1.53 -6.11 -3.76
CA ILE A 89 1.02 -5.74 -2.43
C ILE A 89 2.12 -5.84 -1.37
N ASP A 90 1.87 -5.20 -0.23
CA ASP A 90 2.60 -5.44 1.00
C ASP A 90 1.93 -6.57 1.80
N LYS A 91 2.71 -7.50 2.37
CA LYS A 91 2.19 -8.62 3.16
C LYS A 91 2.94 -8.77 4.48
N THR A 92 2.20 -8.67 5.58
CA THR A 92 2.70 -8.89 6.94
C THR A 92 1.88 -9.99 7.60
N GLY A 93 2.49 -11.14 7.85
CA GLY A 93 1.81 -12.34 8.36
C GLY A 93 0.67 -12.77 7.44
N THR A 94 -0.56 -12.69 7.93
CA THR A 94 -1.80 -13.03 7.21
C THR A 94 -2.56 -11.80 6.71
N THR A 95 -1.97 -10.61 6.80
CA THR A 95 -2.59 -9.36 6.33
C THR A 95 -1.89 -8.86 5.07
N CYS A 96 -2.69 -8.57 4.05
CA CYS A 96 -2.23 -8.00 2.79
C CYS A 96 -2.75 -6.58 2.66
N THR A 97 -1.88 -5.66 2.27
CA THR A 97 -2.18 -4.25 2.14
C THR A 97 -1.90 -3.82 0.70
N MET A 98 -2.86 -3.15 0.06
CA MET A 98 -2.73 -2.58 -1.28
C MET A 98 -1.88 -1.31 -1.27
N ASN A 99 -0.61 -1.50 -0.96
CA ASN A 99 0.40 -0.47 -0.84
C ASN A 99 1.73 -1.02 -1.38
N ASN A 100 2.42 -0.22 -2.19
CA ASN A 100 3.78 -0.47 -2.65
C ASN A 100 4.48 0.88 -2.89
N SER A 101 5.74 0.88 -3.32
CA SER A 101 6.51 2.13 -3.48
C SER A 101 5.90 3.14 -4.47
N ALA A 102 5.10 2.68 -5.44
CA ALA A 102 4.51 3.51 -6.47
C ALA A 102 3.06 3.90 -6.16
N VAL A 103 2.28 2.96 -5.63
CA VAL A 103 0.81 3.08 -5.55
C VAL A 103 0.29 2.67 -4.17
N LYS A 104 -0.67 3.45 -3.68
CA LYS A 104 -1.50 3.13 -2.52
C LYS A 104 -2.96 3.17 -2.92
N THR A 105 -3.71 2.12 -2.64
CA THR A 105 -5.16 2.08 -2.87
C THR A 105 -5.92 2.18 -1.56
N VAL A 106 -6.94 3.02 -1.52
CA VAL A 106 -7.77 3.35 -0.35
C VAL A 106 -9.21 2.96 -0.67
N ASN A 107 -9.83 2.16 0.20
CA ASN A 107 -11.27 1.91 0.16
C ASN A 107 -11.97 2.98 1.01
N LEU A 108 -12.70 3.90 0.36
CA LEU A 108 -13.48 4.93 1.06
C LEU A 108 -14.82 4.43 1.59
N ASN A 109 -15.26 3.24 1.16
CA ASN A 109 -16.46 2.57 1.63
C ASN A 109 -17.73 3.47 1.64
N GLY A 110 -17.94 4.24 0.57
CA GLY A 110 -19.04 5.20 0.44
C GLY A 110 -18.80 6.56 1.11
N GLY A 111 -17.70 6.72 1.83
CA GLY A 111 -17.25 7.98 2.41
C GLY A 111 -16.64 8.92 1.37
N THR A 112 -16.35 10.15 1.81
CA THR A 112 -15.74 11.20 0.97
C THR A 112 -14.32 11.58 1.41
N SER A 113 -13.83 11.03 2.52
CA SER A 113 -12.51 11.26 3.10
C SER A 113 -11.84 9.94 3.49
N GLY A 114 -10.51 9.90 3.51
CA GLY A 114 -9.73 8.72 3.90
C GLY A 114 -8.40 8.61 3.16
N SER A 115 -7.38 8.10 3.84
CA SER A 115 -6.01 7.94 3.32
C SER A 115 -5.34 6.60 3.67
N THR A 116 -5.99 5.79 4.52
CA THR A 116 -5.47 4.50 4.97
C THR A 116 -5.48 3.50 3.82
N ALA A 117 -4.34 2.87 3.59
CA ALA A 117 -4.23 1.82 2.57
C ALA A 117 -5.22 0.69 2.90
N PHE A 118 -5.87 0.16 1.87
CA PHE A 118 -6.82 -0.93 2.02
C PHE A 118 -6.07 -2.22 2.37
N SER A 119 -6.46 -2.85 3.48
CA SER A 119 -5.94 -4.14 3.91
C SER A 119 -7.03 -5.20 3.96
N TYR A 120 -6.65 -6.45 3.70
CA TYR A 120 -7.52 -7.61 3.70
C TYR A 120 -6.77 -8.85 4.19
N ALA A 121 -7.52 -9.85 4.67
CA ALA A 121 -6.94 -11.12 5.11
C ALA A 121 -6.45 -11.95 3.91
N CYS A 122 -5.23 -12.47 4.00
CA CYS A 122 -4.56 -13.25 2.96
C CYS A 122 -3.70 -14.37 3.57
N ASN A 123 -4.39 -15.37 4.10
CA ASN A 123 -3.79 -16.55 4.73
C ASN A 123 -3.29 -17.60 3.72
N ASN A 124 -3.73 -17.55 2.46
CA ASN A 124 -3.32 -18.47 1.41
C ASN A 124 -2.16 -17.92 0.57
N SER A 125 -1.60 -18.77 -0.30
CA SER A 125 -0.49 -18.40 -1.18
C SER A 125 -0.90 -17.47 -2.33
N THR A 126 -2.19 -17.38 -2.66
CA THR A 126 -2.68 -16.57 -3.78
C THR A 126 -2.95 -15.13 -3.40
N ASN A 127 -3.09 -14.81 -2.11
CA ASN A 127 -3.39 -13.47 -1.61
C ASN A 127 -4.62 -12.84 -2.29
N TYR A 128 -5.65 -13.66 -2.50
CA TYR A 128 -6.82 -13.33 -3.31
C TYR A 128 -7.71 -12.26 -2.64
N ASN A 129 -7.94 -11.13 -3.31
CA ASN A 129 -8.87 -10.08 -2.87
C ASN A 129 -10.14 -10.08 -3.72
N SER A 130 -11.29 -10.28 -3.09
CA SER A 130 -12.61 -10.18 -3.72
C SER A 130 -13.63 -9.46 -2.83
N VAL A 131 -13.16 -8.47 -2.06
CA VAL A 131 -13.93 -7.90 -0.95
C VAL A 131 -15.24 -7.23 -1.37
N LYS A 132 -15.34 -6.65 -2.57
CA LYS A 132 -16.57 -5.96 -2.99
C LYS A 132 -16.79 -6.01 -4.51
N THR A 133 -17.91 -6.61 -4.90
CA THR A 133 -18.56 -6.36 -6.19
C THR A 133 -19.54 -5.20 -6.02
N VAL A 134 -19.61 -4.28 -6.98
CA VAL A 134 -20.51 -3.12 -6.87
C VAL A 134 -20.87 -2.60 -8.24
N ASN A 135 -22.16 -2.26 -8.41
CA ASN A 135 -22.69 -1.69 -9.63
C ASN A 135 -22.20 -2.41 -10.90
N GLY A 136 -22.13 -3.75 -10.86
CA GLY A 136 -21.68 -4.60 -11.97
C GLY A 136 -20.17 -4.70 -12.22
N ALA A 137 -19.32 -4.01 -11.45
CA ALA A 137 -17.88 -4.26 -11.39
C ALA A 137 -17.54 -5.39 -10.41
N TYR A 138 -16.46 -6.14 -10.71
CA TYR A 138 -16.08 -7.30 -9.92
C TYR A 138 -15.14 -6.99 -8.75
N SER A 139 -14.22 -6.04 -8.90
CA SER A 139 -13.42 -5.49 -7.78
C SER A 139 -12.72 -4.19 -8.20
N PRO A 140 -13.38 -3.02 -8.03
CA PRO A 140 -12.79 -1.72 -8.35
C PRO A 140 -11.46 -1.44 -7.63
N LEU A 141 -11.27 -2.00 -6.42
CA LEU A 141 -10.01 -1.89 -5.67
C LEU A 141 -8.84 -2.56 -6.40
N ASN A 142 -9.05 -3.76 -6.95
CA ASN A 142 -8.02 -4.49 -7.70
C ASN A 142 -7.63 -3.74 -8.97
N ASP A 143 -8.62 -3.28 -9.72
CA ASP A 143 -8.41 -2.53 -10.95
C ASP A 143 -7.67 -1.21 -10.68
N ALA A 144 -8.10 -0.43 -9.68
CA ALA A 144 -7.43 0.82 -9.33
C ALA A 144 -5.96 0.60 -8.92
N HIS A 145 -5.69 -0.45 -8.13
CA HIS A 145 -4.33 -0.75 -7.69
C HIS A 145 -3.43 -1.18 -8.85
N PHE A 146 -3.92 -2.08 -9.70
CA PHE A 146 -3.17 -2.56 -10.87
C PHE A 146 -2.93 -1.44 -11.89
N PHE A 147 -3.98 -0.68 -12.25
CA PHE A 147 -3.86 0.38 -13.26
C PHE A 147 -3.00 1.55 -12.79
N GLY A 148 -3.04 1.89 -11.50
CA GLY A 148 -2.10 2.88 -10.95
C GLY A 148 -0.64 2.48 -11.21
N LYS A 149 -0.31 1.20 -11.07
CA LYS A 149 1.04 0.68 -11.28
C LYS A 149 1.41 0.64 -12.75
N VAL A 150 0.48 0.24 -13.62
CA VAL A 150 0.67 0.27 -15.08
C VAL A 150 1.01 1.69 -15.57
N VAL A 151 0.30 2.71 -15.07
CA VAL A 151 0.60 4.11 -15.42
C VAL A 151 1.97 4.52 -14.92
N PHE A 152 2.32 4.20 -13.67
CA PHE A 152 3.64 4.48 -13.13
C PHE A 152 4.75 3.84 -13.97
N ASP A 153 4.59 2.57 -14.34
CA ASP A 153 5.57 1.82 -15.13
C ASP A 153 5.69 2.35 -16.55
N MET A 154 4.59 2.78 -17.17
CA MET A 154 4.61 3.41 -18.49
C MET A 154 5.48 4.66 -18.50
N TYR A 155 5.30 5.57 -17.53
CA TYR A 155 6.11 6.78 -17.40
C TYR A 155 7.59 6.45 -17.18
N GLN A 156 7.88 5.48 -16.31
CA GLN A 156 9.25 5.08 -16.03
C GLN A 156 9.92 4.44 -17.26
N GLN A 157 9.22 3.57 -17.99
CA GLN A 157 9.79 2.85 -19.12
C GLN A 157 9.98 3.72 -20.36
N TRP A 158 9.03 4.63 -20.64
CA TRP A 158 9.02 5.37 -21.89
C TRP A 158 9.69 6.74 -21.77
N LEU A 159 9.62 7.35 -20.59
CA LEU A 159 10.08 8.72 -20.35
C LEU A 159 11.19 8.79 -19.29
N ASN A 160 11.55 7.66 -18.67
CA ASN A 160 12.55 7.59 -17.60
C ASN A 160 12.29 8.58 -16.45
N THR A 161 11.02 8.79 -16.10
CA THR A 161 10.59 9.67 -15.02
C THR A 161 9.40 9.09 -14.28
N SER A 162 9.22 9.50 -13.03
CA SER A 162 7.98 9.27 -12.28
C SER A 162 6.88 10.23 -12.77
N PRO A 163 5.60 9.81 -12.82
CA PRO A 163 4.49 10.71 -13.17
C PRO A 163 4.23 11.78 -12.09
N LEU A 164 4.61 11.51 -10.84
CA LEU A 164 4.44 12.39 -9.69
C LEU A 164 5.69 12.33 -8.79
N THR A 165 5.97 13.39 -8.04
CA THR A 165 7.09 13.43 -7.07
C THR A 165 6.75 12.76 -5.74
N PHE A 166 5.56 12.15 -5.64
CA PHE A 166 5.05 11.46 -4.46
C PHE A 166 4.24 10.23 -4.90
N GLN A 167 3.97 9.33 -3.96
CA GLN A 167 3.24 8.08 -4.20
C GLN A 167 1.82 8.34 -4.74
N LEU A 168 1.43 7.61 -5.78
CA LEU A 168 0.08 7.72 -6.36
C LEU A 168 -0.95 7.11 -5.39
N THR A 169 -1.91 7.94 -4.95
CA THR A 169 -3.01 7.48 -4.10
C THR A 169 -4.29 7.30 -4.92
N MET A 170 -4.83 6.08 -4.93
CA MET A 170 -6.06 5.70 -5.63
C MET A 170 -7.18 5.50 -4.60
N ARG A 171 -8.17 6.39 -4.57
CA ARG A 171 -9.29 6.35 -3.64
C ARG A 171 -10.52 5.82 -4.35
N VAL A 172 -11.02 4.68 -3.92
CA VAL A 172 -12.10 3.94 -4.59
C VAL A 172 -13.32 3.88 -3.68
N HIS A 173 -14.51 3.65 -4.25
CA HIS A 173 -15.78 3.65 -3.55
C HIS A 173 -16.10 5.02 -2.92
N TYR A 174 -15.82 6.10 -3.65
CA TYR A 174 -16.11 7.46 -3.21
C TYR A 174 -17.60 7.78 -3.27
N GLY A 175 -18.15 8.24 -2.15
CA GLY A 175 -19.53 8.69 -2.05
C GLY A 175 -20.56 7.59 -2.37
N ASN A 176 -21.81 8.00 -2.51
CA ASN A 176 -22.92 7.10 -2.86
C ASN A 176 -23.44 7.47 -4.25
N ASN A 177 -23.53 6.49 -5.15
CA ASN A 177 -24.02 6.68 -6.52
C ASN A 177 -23.29 7.81 -7.28
N TYR A 178 -21.99 8.00 -7.00
CA TYR A 178 -21.21 9.09 -7.54
C TYR A 178 -20.73 8.76 -8.96
N GLU A 179 -21.29 9.44 -9.95
CA GLU A 179 -21.06 9.20 -11.37
C GLU A 179 -19.90 10.02 -11.96
N ASN A 180 -18.77 10.06 -11.24
CA ASN A 180 -17.59 10.80 -11.70
C ASN A 180 -16.29 10.26 -11.08
N ALA A 181 -15.17 10.72 -11.63
CA ALA A 181 -13.84 10.59 -11.06
C ALA A 181 -13.12 11.95 -11.08
N PHE A 182 -12.19 12.17 -10.17
CA PHE A 182 -11.45 13.44 -10.10
C PHE A 182 -10.04 13.31 -9.55
N TRP A 183 -9.21 14.30 -9.90
CA TRP A 183 -7.89 14.58 -9.34
C TRP A 183 -7.97 15.80 -8.43
N ASP A 184 -7.46 15.70 -7.21
CA ASP A 184 -7.42 16.84 -6.28
C ASP A 184 -6.01 17.45 -6.13
N GLY A 185 -5.05 17.05 -6.97
CA GLY A 185 -3.64 17.43 -6.83
C GLY A 185 -2.80 16.47 -5.98
N ARG A 186 -3.43 15.52 -5.28
CA ARG A 186 -2.75 14.56 -4.39
C ARG A 186 -3.23 13.12 -4.57
N ALA A 187 -4.50 12.91 -4.88
CA ALA A 187 -5.12 11.61 -5.04
C ALA A 187 -6.09 11.57 -6.23
N MET A 188 -6.11 10.42 -6.90
CA MET A 188 -7.15 10.06 -7.86
C MET A 188 -8.32 9.46 -7.09
N THR A 189 -9.53 9.92 -7.35
CA THR A 189 -10.73 9.47 -6.64
C THR A 189 -11.81 9.01 -7.60
N PHE A 190 -12.39 7.85 -7.34
CA PHE A 190 -13.33 7.16 -8.21
C PHE A 190 -14.60 6.80 -7.43
N GLY A 191 -15.75 7.24 -7.94
CA GLY A 191 -17.05 6.81 -7.43
C GLY A 191 -17.47 5.45 -7.97
N ASP A 192 -18.49 4.87 -7.34
CA ASP A 192 -19.05 3.57 -7.77
C ASP A 192 -20.00 3.67 -8.98
N GLY A 193 -20.20 4.87 -9.55
CA GLY A 193 -21.19 5.10 -10.59
C GLY A 193 -22.63 4.84 -10.11
N TYR A 194 -23.59 4.87 -11.03
CA TYR A 194 -24.98 4.51 -10.73
C TYR A 194 -25.73 3.98 -11.95
N THR A 195 -26.33 4.84 -12.77
CA THR A 195 -27.16 4.44 -13.92
C THR A 195 -26.46 4.62 -15.25
N ARG A 196 -25.45 5.49 -15.31
CA ARG A 196 -24.71 5.84 -16.53
C ARG A 196 -23.35 5.17 -16.61
N PHE A 197 -22.65 5.09 -15.49
CA PHE A 197 -21.30 4.55 -15.43
C PHE A 197 -21.21 3.37 -14.47
N TYR A 198 -20.39 2.39 -14.87
CA TYR A 198 -19.77 1.45 -13.94
C TYR A 198 -18.70 2.19 -13.11
N PRO A 199 -18.28 1.65 -11.95
CA PRO A 199 -17.05 2.06 -11.29
C PRO A 199 -15.84 2.01 -12.23
#